data_AF-A0A7J8G6N7-F1
#
_entry.id   AF-A0A7J8G6N7-F1
#
_cell.length_a   1.000
_cell.length_b   1.000
_cell.length_c   1.000
_cell.angle_alpha   90.00
_cell.angle_beta   90.00
_cell.angle_gamma   90.00
#
_symmetry.space_group_name_H-M   'P 1'
#
loop_
_entity.id
_entity.type
_entity.pdbx_description
1 polymer ?
#
loop_
_entity_poly.entity_id
_entity_poly.type
_entity_poly.pdbx_seq_one_letter_code
_entity_poly.pdbx_strand_id
1 'polypeptide(L)'
;MENDVAREKLEEEKKRSEELLSQVQFLYTSLLKQQEEQTRVVLLEQQMQACTLDFENEKLDRQNMQHQLHVILKELRKARNQITQLESLKQLRELAFPEPLVTFQGEAENKVKVASPKSPTAALNESLVECPKCNIQYPATEHRDLLVHVEYCSK
;
A
#
# COMPACT_ATOMS: atom_id res chain seq x y z
N MET A 1 -31.48 13.78 -78.58
CA MET A 1 -32.29 14.46 -77.55
C MET A 1 -32.75 13.49 -76.46
N GLU A 2 -33.66 12.54 -76.72
CA GLU A 2 -34.11 11.59 -75.68
C GLU A 2 -32.99 10.69 -75.12
N ASN A 3 -32.08 10.22 -75.97
CA ASN A 3 -30.93 9.41 -75.56
C ASN A 3 -29.93 10.19 -74.68
N ASP A 4 -29.78 11.50 -74.93
CA ASP A 4 -28.85 12.36 -74.17
C ASP A 4 -29.39 12.62 -72.76
N VAL A 5 -30.69 12.88 -72.63
CA VAL A 5 -31.38 13.02 -71.34
C VAL A 5 -31.35 11.72 -70.54
N ALA A 6 -31.49 10.56 -71.21
CA ALA A 6 -31.38 9.27 -70.54
C ALA A 6 -29.96 9.00 -70.00
N ARG A 7 -28.93 9.42 -70.75
CA ARG A 7 -27.52 9.30 -70.33
C ARG A 7 -27.20 10.19 -69.14
N GLU A 8 -27.68 11.43 -69.12
CA GLU A 8 -27.50 12.36 -68.00
C GLU A 8 -28.12 11.82 -66.71
N LYS A 9 -29.37 11.34 -66.77
CA LYS A 9 -30.05 10.71 -65.62
C LYS A 9 -29.31 9.48 -65.10
N LEU A 10 -28.74 8.68 -65.98
CA LEU A 10 -27.94 7.52 -65.59
C LEU A 10 -26.68 7.93 -64.82
N GLU A 11 -25.98 8.97 -65.26
CA GLU A 11 -24.79 9.47 -64.56
C GLU A 11 -25.14 10.11 -63.21
N GLU A 12 -26.24 10.86 -63.11
CA GLU A 12 -26.74 11.36 -61.83
C GLU A 12 -27.04 10.21 -60.86
N GLU A 13 -27.68 9.15 -61.33
CA GLU A 13 -28.06 8.03 -60.48
C GLU A 13 -26.85 7.18 -60.08
N LYS A 14 -25.85 7.03 -60.95
CA LYS A 14 -24.56 6.46 -60.58
C LYS A 14 -23.88 7.27 -59.48
N LYS A 15 -23.83 8.59 -59.61
CA LYS A 15 -23.25 9.48 -58.59
C LYS A 15 -23.99 9.35 -57.25
N ARG A 16 -25.32 9.36 -57.27
CA ARG A 16 -26.13 9.12 -56.07
C ARG A 16 -25.86 7.75 -55.46
N SER A 17 -25.71 6.72 -56.29
CA SER A 17 -25.38 5.37 -55.83
C SER A 17 -23.99 5.31 -55.18
N GLU A 18 -22.99 5.99 -55.72
CA GLU A 18 -21.64 6.07 -55.16
C GLU A 18 -21.61 6.85 -53.83
N GLU A 19 -22.34 7.96 -53.75
CA GLU A 19 -22.52 8.74 -52.52
C GLU A 19 -23.23 7.92 -51.44
N LEU A 20 -24.28 7.18 -51.81
CA LEU A 20 -25.00 6.30 -50.89
C LEU A 20 -24.11 5.17 -50.39
N LEU A 21 -23.33 4.53 -51.28
CA LEU A 21 -22.39 3.49 -50.89
C LEU A 21 -21.35 4.02 -49.89
N SER A 22 -20.82 5.22 -50.13
CA SER A 22 -19.88 5.89 -49.23
C SER A 22 -20.48 6.15 -47.85
N GLN A 23 -21.75 6.59 -47.79
CA GLN A 23 -22.47 6.78 -46.53
C GLN A 23 -22.68 5.46 -45.78
N VAL A 24 -23.07 4.39 -46.48
CA VAL A 24 -23.26 3.06 -45.88
C VAL A 24 -21.93 2.54 -45.30
N GLN A 25 -20.82 2.69 -46.02
CA GLN A 25 -19.50 2.27 -45.54
C GLN A 25 -19.07 3.05 -44.30
N PHE A 26 -19.33 4.36 -44.27
CA PHE A 26 -19.06 5.20 -43.11
C PHE A 26 -19.88 4.78 -41.88
N LEU A 27 -21.18 4.53 -42.07
CA LEU A 27 -22.07 4.07 -41.00
C LEU A 27 -21.65 2.71 -40.46
N TYR A 28 -21.30 1.77 -41.34
CA TYR A 28 -20.82 0.45 -40.93
C TYR A 28 -19.54 0.54 -40.08
N THR A 29 -18.58 1.37 -40.51
CA THR A 29 -17.32 1.58 -39.77
C THR A 29 -17.58 2.25 -38.42
N SER A 30 -18.50 3.22 -38.37
CA SER A 30 -18.87 3.91 -37.14
C SER A 30 -19.58 2.98 -36.16
N LEU A 31 -20.46 2.11 -36.66
CA LEU A 31 -21.17 1.13 -35.85
C LEU A 31 -20.21 0.14 -35.18
N LEU A 32 -19.21 -0.35 -35.92
CA LEU A 32 -18.18 -1.24 -35.36
C LEU A 32 -17.41 -0.56 -34.22
N LYS A 33 -16.98 0.70 -34.41
CA LYS A 33 -16.29 1.47 -33.37
C LYS A 33 -17.17 1.65 -32.13
N GLN A 34 -18.45 1.97 -32.34
CA GLN A 34 -19.39 2.12 -31.23
C GLN A 34 -19.59 0.81 -30.46
N GLN A 35 -19.57 -0.34 -31.14
CA GLN A 35 -19.64 -1.65 -30.48
C GLN A 35 -18.39 -1.94 -29.63
N GLU A 36 -17.21 -1.62 -30.12
CA GLU A 36 -15.94 -1.73 -29.38
C GLU A 36 -15.96 -0.82 -28.13
N GLU A 37 -16.40 0.42 -28.28
CA GLU A 37 -16.56 1.36 -27.17
C GLU A 37 -17.55 0.85 -26.12
N GLN A 38 -18.71 0.34 -26.55
CA GLN A 38 -19.69 -0.24 -25.63
C GLN A 38 -19.12 -1.42 -24.84
N THR A 39 -18.35 -2.28 -25.51
CA THR A 39 -17.68 -3.42 -24.85
C THR A 39 -16.67 -2.94 -23.81
N ARG A 40 -15.90 -1.90 -24.15
CA ARG A 40 -14.94 -1.28 -23.21
C ARG A 40 -15.64 -0.65 -22.02
N VAL A 41 -16.79 0.01 -22.21
CA VAL A 41 -17.57 0.60 -21.11
C VAL A 41 -18.05 -0.49 -20.15
N VAL A 42 -18.62 -1.58 -20.67
CA VAL A 42 -19.06 -2.71 -19.83
C VAL A 42 -17.90 -3.30 -19.02
N LEU A 43 -16.72 -3.46 -19.63
CA LEU A 43 -15.54 -3.95 -18.92
C LEU A 43 -15.10 -2.99 -17.80
N LEU A 44 -15.10 -1.68 -18.07
CA LEU A 44 -14.75 -0.68 -17.05
C LEU A 44 -15.76 -0.65 -15.89
N GLU A 45 -17.05 -0.78 -16.19
CA GLU A 45 -18.09 -0.88 -15.16
C GLU A 45 -17.87 -2.11 -14.26
N GLN A 46 -17.54 -3.25 -14.85
CA GLN A 46 -17.21 -4.47 -14.09
C GLN A 46 -15.95 -4.28 -13.22
N GLN A 47 -14.90 -3.64 -13.75
CA GLN A 47 -13.69 -3.35 -12.98
C GLN A 47 -13.97 -2.40 -11.82
N MET A 48 -14.81 -1.38 -12.03
CA MET A 48 -15.18 -0.43 -10.99
C MET A 48 -15.99 -1.09 -9.88
N GLN A 49 -16.89 -2.02 -10.23
CA GLN A 49 -17.61 -2.84 -9.26
C GLN A 49 -16.68 -3.75 -8.45
N ALA A 50 -15.74 -4.44 -9.12
CA ALA A 50 -14.75 -5.29 -8.44
C ALA A 50 -13.89 -4.48 -7.46
N CYS A 51 -13.35 -3.34 -7.91
CA CYS A 51 -12.56 -2.45 -7.06
C CYS A 51 -13.36 -1.90 -5.87
N THR A 52 -14.65 -1.62 -6.07
CA THR A 52 -15.54 -1.17 -4.98
C THR A 52 -15.67 -2.25 -3.90
N LEU A 53 -15.87 -3.51 -4.32
CA LEU A 53 -15.98 -4.64 -3.41
C LEU A 53 -14.66 -4.88 -2.66
N ASP A 54 -13.54 -4.84 -3.36
CA ASP A 54 -12.21 -4.99 -2.75
C ASP A 54 -11.96 -3.91 -1.70
N PHE A 55 -12.30 -2.66 -1.99
CA PHE A 55 -12.19 -1.56 -1.04
C PHE A 55 -13.07 -1.73 0.20
N GLU A 56 -14.30 -2.22 0.03
CA GLU A 56 -15.20 -2.51 1.16
C GLU A 56 -14.65 -3.64 2.05
N ASN A 57 -14.08 -4.67 1.45
CA ASN A 57 -13.43 -5.77 2.15
C ASN A 57 -12.21 -5.27 2.94
N GLU A 58 -11.30 -4.53 2.31
CA GLU A 58 -10.12 -3.96 2.98
C GLU A 58 -10.51 -3.04 4.15
N LYS A 59 -11.60 -2.28 3.98
CA LYS A 59 -12.14 -1.43 5.06
C LYS A 59 -12.59 -2.27 6.25
N LEU A 60 -13.27 -3.39 6.01
CA LEU A 60 -13.69 -4.31 7.06
C LEU A 60 -12.49 -4.97 7.74
N ASP A 61 -11.51 -5.43 6.96
CA ASP A 61 -10.28 -6.04 7.48
C ASP A 61 -9.51 -5.07 8.37
N ARG A 62 -9.38 -3.81 7.94
CA ARG A 62 -8.75 -2.76 8.73
C ARG A 62 -9.49 -2.52 10.06
N GLN A 63 -10.83 -2.49 10.04
CA GLN A 63 -11.63 -2.35 11.25
C GLN A 63 -11.44 -3.53 12.20
N ASN A 64 -11.40 -4.75 11.66
CA ASN A 64 -11.14 -5.96 12.42
C ASN A 64 -9.75 -5.94 13.08
N MET A 65 -8.71 -5.59 12.31
CA MET A 65 -7.34 -5.46 12.83
C MET A 65 -7.25 -4.38 13.92
N GLN A 66 -7.91 -3.23 13.72
CA GLN A 66 -7.96 -2.18 14.74
C GLN A 66 -8.64 -2.66 16.03
N HIS A 67 -9.73 -3.42 15.91
CA HIS A 67 -10.41 -4.01 17.06
C HIS A 67 -9.50 -4.99 17.81
N GLN A 68 -8.84 -5.90 17.09
CA GLN A 68 -7.90 -6.86 17.68
C GLN A 68 -6.75 -6.15 18.40
N LEU A 69 -6.17 -5.12 17.78
CA LEU A 69 -5.13 -4.31 18.40
C LEU A 69 -5.62 -3.65 19.69
N HIS A 70 -6.83 -3.09 19.70
CA HIS A 70 -7.42 -2.50 20.90
C HIS A 70 -7.56 -3.53 22.04
N VAL A 71 -8.02 -4.73 21.73
CA VAL A 71 -8.14 -5.83 22.70
C VAL A 71 -6.76 -6.20 23.25
N ILE A 72 -5.76 -6.39 22.40
CA ILE A 72 -4.39 -6.72 22.83
C ILE A 72 -3.84 -5.63 23.75
N LEU A 73 -3.98 -4.35 23.38
CA LEU A 73 -3.53 -3.22 24.20
C LEU A 73 -4.21 -3.18 25.58
N LYS A 74 -5.50 -3.54 25.65
CA LYS A 74 -6.24 -3.63 26.90
C LYS A 74 -5.69 -4.74 27.79
N GLU A 75 -5.42 -5.91 27.23
CA GLU A 75 -4.86 -7.04 27.97
C GLU A 75 -3.41 -6.77 28.41
N LEU A 76 -2.59 -6.15 27.57
CA LEU A 76 -1.23 -5.73 27.94
C LEU A 76 -1.25 -4.75 29.13
N ARG A 77 -2.19 -3.81 29.15
CA ARG A 77 -2.34 -2.88 30.28
C ARG A 77 -2.75 -3.62 31.56
N LYS A 78 -3.64 -4.61 31.47
CA LYS A 78 -4.01 -5.46 32.62
C LYS A 78 -2.82 -6.26 33.13
N ALA A 79 -2.08 -6.92 32.24
CA ALA A 79 -0.90 -7.71 32.61
C ALA A 79 0.16 -6.82 33.29
N ARG A 80 0.42 -5.62 32.75
CA ARG A 80 1.32 -4.65 33.38
C ARG A 80 0.86 -4.27 34.79
N ASN A 81 -0.43 -3.98 34.98
CA ASN A 81 -0.97 -3.63 36.29
C ASN A 81 -0.81 -4.79 37.29
N GLN A 82 -1.04 -6.03 36.85
CA GLN A 82 -0.82 -7.23 37.68
C GLN A 82 0.64 -7.38 38.07
N ILE A 83 1.58 -7.18 37.13
CA ILE A 83 3.03 -7.20 37.42
C ILE A 83 3.37 -6.15 38.48
N THR A 84 2.94 -4.90 38.31
CA THR A 84 3.21 -3.83 39.29
C THR A 84 2.62 -4.13 40.68
N GLN A 85 1.46 -4.77 40.76
CA GLN A 85 0.88 -5.22 42.05
C GLN A 85 1.70 -6.33 42.70
N LEU A 86 2.20 -7.29 41.91
CA LEU A 86 3.05 -8.37 42.43
C LEU A 86 4.41 -7.85 42.90
N GLU A 87 4.99 -6.90 42.16
CA GLU A 87 6.26 -6.24 42.52
C GLU A 87 6.14 -5.48 43.85
N SER A 88 5.04 -4.74 44.07
CA SER A 88 4.83 -4.01 45.32
C SER A 88 4.63 -4.94 46.52
N LEU A 89 3.90 -6.05 46.34
CA LEU A 89 3.74 -7.08 47.37
C LEU A 89 5.08 -7.75 47.71
N LYS A 90 5.93 -8.01 46.70
CA LYS A 90 7.28 -8.56 46.90
C LYS A 90 8.16 -7.60 47.71
N GLN A 91 8.17 -6.31 47.38
CA GLN A 91 8.90 -5.28 48.13
C GLN A 91 8.44 -5.20 49.60
N LEU A 92 7.13 -5.30 49.86
CA LEU A 92 6.59 -5.30 51.22
C LEU A 92 7.09 -6.51 52.04
N ARG A 93 7.19 -7.68 51.40
CA ARG A 93 7.70 -8.91 52.02
C ARG A 93 9.20 -8.83 52.29
N GLU A 94 9.97 -8.23 51.40
CA GLU A 94 11.41 -7.97 51.57
C GLU A 94 11.69 -6.98 52.71
N LEU A 95 10.82 -5.98 52.92
CA LEU A 95 10.90 -5.08 54.07
C LEU A 95 10.50 -5.74 55.41
N ALA A 96 9.63 -6.76 55.37
CA ALA A 96 9.16 -7.46 56.56
C ALA A 96 10.12 -8.55 57.09
N PHE A 97 11.15 -8.92 56.31
CA PHE A 97 12.18 -9.88 56.70
C PHE A 97 13.58 -9.36 56.32
N PRO A 98 14.32 -8.69 57.23
CA PRO A 98 15.74 -8.49 57.05
C PRO A 98 16.46 -9.79 57.43
N GLU A 99 16.64 -10.70 56.48
CA GLU A 99 17.49 -11.87 56.68
C GLU A 99 18.97 -11.48 56.46
N PRO A 100 19.94 -11.96 57.28
CA PRO A 100 21.28 -11.41 57.35
C PRO A 100 22.07 -11.53 56.04
N LEU A 101 22.65 -10.40 55.62
CA LEU A 101 23.56 -10.29 54.49
C LEU A 101 24.77 -11.22 54.66
N VAL A 102 24.92 -12.22 53.78
CA VAL A 102 26.21 -12.87 53.54
C VAL A 102 26.87 -12.13 52.38
N THR A 103 27.79 -11.24 52.72
CA THR A 103 28.74 -10.59 51.81
C THR A 103 29.62 -11.63 51.13
N PHE A 104 29.53 -11.75 49.80
CA PHE A 104 30.64 -12.25 48.99
C PHE A 104 31.29 -11.05 48.29
N GLN A 105 32.47 -10.72 48.80
CA GLN A 105 33.41 -9.75 48.28
C GLN A 105 34.01 -10.31 46.98
N GLY A 106 33.76 -9.64 45.86
CA GLY A 106 34.35 -9.93 44.56
C GLY A 106 34.75 -8.63 43.90
N GLU A 107 36.04 -8.34 43.95
CA GLU A 107 36.70 -7.17 43.37
C GLU A 107 36.59 -7.16 41.84
N ALA A 108 36.19 -6.02 41.27
CA ALA A 108 36.63 -5.61 39.94
C ALA A 108 36.35 -4.11 39.78
N GLU A 109 37.38 -3.30 39.99
CA GLU A 109 37.44 -1.91 39.59
C GLU A 109 37.18 -1.80 38.07
N ASN A 110 36.24 -0.95 37.66
CA ASN A 110 36.40 -0.21 36.41
C ASN A 110 35.64 1.12 36.45
N LYS A 111 36.44 2.16 36.52
CA LYS A 111 36.06 3.56 36.61
C LYS A 111 35.95 4.12 35.20
N VAL A 112 34.74 4.23 34.66
CA VAL A 112 34.47 5.08 33.49
C VAL A 112 33.39 6.09 33.88
N LYS A 113 33.83 7.32 34.14
CA LYS A 113 32.99 8.50 34.02
C LYS A 113 32.80 8.75 32.52
N VAL A 114 31.58 9.02 32.06
CA VAL A 114 31.22 10.10 31.12
C VAL A 114 29.75 9.95 30.65
N ALA A 115 29.03 11.07 30.77
CA ALA A 115 27.81 11.51 30.09
C ALA A 115 26.50 10.70 30.20
N SER A 116 25.53 11.37 30.81
CA SER A 116 24.08 11.11 30.73
C SER A 116 23.60 10.99 29.26
N PRO A 117 22.89 9.93 28.85
CA PRO A 117 22.31 9.87 27.52
C PRO A 117 21.05 10.73 27.51
N LYS A 118 21.13 11.86 26.80
CA LYS A 118 19.96 12.59 26.33
C LYS A 118 19.17 11.67 25.39
N SER A 119 17.91 11.44 25.72
CA SER A 119 16.82 10.90 24.87
C SER A 119 17.07 9.56 24.14
N PRO A 120 16.30 8.49 24.42
CA PRO A 120 16.42 7.21 23.70
C PRO A 120 15.90 7.25 22.25
N THR A 121 15.36 8.38 21.78
CA THR A 121 14.70 8.49 20.47
C THR A 121 15.67 8.53 19.28
N ALA A 122 16.94 8.89 19.49
CA ALA A 122 17.92 8.97 18.40
C ALA A 122 18.59 7.62 18.07
N ALA A 123 18.62 6.68 19.03
CA ALA A 123 19.36 5.42 18.89
C ALA A 123 18.58 4.28 18.19
N LEU A 124 17.30 4.49 17.85
CA LEU A 124 16.44 3.45 17.27
C LEU A 124 16.19 3.60 15.77
N ASN A 125 16.85 4.56 15.10
CA ASN A 125 16.58 4.89 13.70
C ASN A 125 17.72 4.53 12.74
N GLU A 126 18.69 3.72 13.16
CA GLU A 126 19.84 3.28 12.36
C GLU A 126 19.57 1.96 11.61
N SER A 127 18.32 1.68 11.25
CA SER A 127 18.01 0.52 10.40
C SER A 127 18.39 0.84 8.97
N LEU A 128 19.24 0.01 8.37
CA LEU A 128 19.62 0.09 6.95
C LEU A 128 18.80 -0.93 6.16
N VAL A 129 18.30 -0.51 4.99
CA VAL A 129 17.56 -1.32 4.03
C VAL A 129 18.33 -1.40 2.73
N GLU A 130 18.37 -2.59 2.11
CA GLU A 130 19.23 -2.84 0.96
C GLU A 130 18.44 -2.96 -0.33
N CYS A 131 19.02 -2.50 -1.44
CA CYS A 131 18.50 -2.80 -2.77
C CYS A 131 18.77 -4.29 -3.08
N PRO A 132 17.75 -5.10 -3.39
CA PRO A 132 17.93 -6.53 -3.63
C PRO A 132 18.69 -6.86 -4.92
N LYS A 133 18.97 -5.86 -5.77
CA LYS A 133 19.65 -6.04 -7.05
C LYS A 133 21.16 -5.79 -6.96
N CYS A 134 21.60 -4.80 -6.20
CA CYS A 134 23.01 -4.36 -6.14
C CYS A 134 23.57 -4.26 -4.70
N ASN A 135 22.77 -4.61 -3.68
CA ASN A 135 23.12 -4.58 -2.25
C ASN A 135 23.60 -3.23 -1.72
N ILE A 136 23.28 -2.12 -2.41
CA ILE A 136 23.52 -0.79 -1.85
C ILE A 136 22.57 -0.56 -0.66
N GLN A 137 23.10 0.02 0.41
CA GLN A 137 22.38 0.24 1.66
C GLN A 137 21.84 1.67 1.72
N TYR A 138 20.61 1.82 2.18
CA TYR A 138 19.93 3.09 2.41
C TYR A 138 19.44 3.16 3.86
N PRO A 139 19.46 4.33 4.50
CA PRO A 139 18.76 4.53 5.76
C PRO A 139 17.26 4.24 5.61
N ALA A 140 16.65 3.54 6.58
CA ALA A 140 15.21 3.27 6.57
C ALA A 140 14.36 4.56 6.58
N THR A 141 14.94 5.68 6.99
CA THR A 141 14.33 7.02 6.91
C THR A 141 14.24 7.58 5.49
N GLU A 142 15.04 7.07 4.55
CA GLU A 142 15.17 7.54 3.17
C GLU A 142 14.58 6.54 2.16
N HIS A 143 13.46 5.91 2.52
CA HIS A 143 12.77 4.92 1.69
C HIS A 143 12.46 5.40 0.27
N ARG A 144 12.19 6.71 0.09
CA ARG A 144 11.91 7.29 -1.23
C ARG A 144 13.11 7.17 -2.18
N ASP A 145 14.33 7.32 -1.67
CA ASP A 145 15.54 7.28 -2.49
C ASP A 145 15.92 5.84 -2.86
N LEU A 146 15.65 4.87 -1.97
CA LEU A 146 15.72 3.45 -2.30
C LEU A 146 14.74 3.07 -3.41
N LEU A 147 13.48 3.53 -3.36
CA LEU A 147 12.49 3.22 -4.41
C LEU A 147 12.92 3.75 -5.78
N VAL A 148 13.36 5.00 -5.84
CA VAL A 148 13.90 5.58 -7.08
C VAL A 148 15.11 4.77 -7.57
N HIS A 149 16.02 4.39 -6.68
CA HIS A 149 17.15 3.54 -7.04
C HIS A 149 16.71 2.19 -7.65
N VAL A 150 15.74 1.52 -7.02
CA VAL A 150 15.25 0.20 -7.46
C VAL A 150 14.64 0.25 -8.88
N GLU A 151 14.01 1.36 -9.26
CA GLU A 151 13.42 1.57 -10.59
C GLU A 151 14.49 1.55 -11.71
N TYR A 152 15.64 2.19 -11.49
CA TYR A 152 16.71 2.31 -12.49
C TYR A 152 17.83 1.28 -12.33
N CYS A 153 17.88 0.57 -11.20
CA CYS A 153 18.88 -0.46 -10.96
C CYS A 153 18.65 -1.64 -11.92
N SER A 154 19.49 -1.72 -12.95
CA SER A 154 19.65 -2.86 -13.87
C SER A 154 20.89 -3.65 -13.45
N LYS A 155 20.80 -4.99 -13.51
CA LYS A 155 21.73 -5.98 -12.93
C LYS A 155 23.22 -5.64 -13.06
#